data_AF-A0A8T5H843-F1
#
_entry.id   AF-A0A8T5H843-F1
#
_cell.length_a   1.000
_cell.length_b   1.000
_cell.length_c   1.000
_cell.angle_alpha   90.00
_cell.angle_beta   90.00
_cell.angle_gamma   90.00
#
_symmetry.space_group_name_H-M   'P 1'
#
loop_
_entity.id
_entity.type
_entity.pdbx_description
1 polymer ?
#
loop_
_entity_poly.entity_id
_entity_poly.type
_entity_poly.pdbx_seq_one_letter_code
_entity_poly.pdbx_strand_id
1 'polypeptide(L)'
;RSPDDKGIFAIQDNTRIIADSYIEGINKIFDTDAKFFQVFIQTEDEMNQALKTSGIVSGSRIISAVYTMPMEDTDSMYAKISSMLLSKSIREGGGFYDVAKTLAMNENAKMSFSIIPSDSKLLSQLRVSVDTPLPDSDTTKAKISKINPLEFFNIENLNRSDYFASGNYPLNSIFQIVILSNENTNVSDVKGHIIPTQMIDDIKMPIEFTKKGWIFDPQEGQQIQGKYIFGESTSVNENELKFSLGGSNIQSKEIELDESIVVVIIIAIISIGAAIFYLKGYKK
;
A
#
# COMPACT_ATOMS: atom_id res chain seq x y z
N ARG A 1 22.67 1.16 22.17
CA ARG A 1 24.04 0.72 22.52
C ARG A 1 24.28 1.05 23.99
N SER A 2 24.74 0.09 24.79
CA SER A 2 25.24 0.42 26.13
C SER A 2 26.64 1.03 25.99
N PRO A 3 26.97 2.11 26.72
CA PRO A 3 28.34 2.64 26.78
C PRO A 3 29.37 1.59 27.23
N ASP A 4 28.90 0.54 27.93
CA ASP A 4 29.73 -0.53 28.50
C ASP A 4 30.15 -1.60 27.47
N ASP A 5 29.54 -1.60 26.28
CA ASP A 5 29.85 -2.56 25.20
C ASP A 5 31.22 -2.24 24.58
N LYS A 6 32.27 -2.90 25.08
CA LYS A 6 33.65 -2.76 24.60
C LYS A 6 33.93 -3.72 23.44
N GLY A 7 33.85 -3.21 22.23
CA GLY A 7 34.24 -3.93 21.00
C GLY A 7 33.08 -4.59 20.27
N ILE A 8 33.35 -5.06 19.04
CA ILE A 8 32.32 -5.54 18.11
C ILE A 8 31.60 -6.80 18.60
N PHE A 9 32.31 -7.72 19.24
CA PHE A 9 31.72 -8.95 19.79
C PHE A 9 30.74 -8.67 20.93
N ALA A 10 31.13 -7.82 21.89
CA ALA A 10 30.25 -7.41 22.98
C ALA A 10 28.97 -6.73 22.45
N ILE A 11 29.10 -5.92 21.40
CA ILE A 11 27.96 -5.27 20.73
C ILE A 11 27.03 -6.32 20.09
N GLN A 12 27.58 -7.31 19.39
CA GLN A 12 26.79 -8.37 18.76
C GLN A 12 26.09 -9.24 19.81
N ASP A 13 26.80 -9.67 20.85
CA ASP A 13 26.25 -10.51 21.92
C ASP A 13 25.12 -9.79 22.66
N ASN A 14 25.32 -8.53 23.05
CA ASN A 14 24.29 -7.76 23.74
C ASN A 14 23.10 -7.42 22.82
N THR A 15 23.34 -7.20 21.52
CA THR A 15 22.23 -7.03 20.56
C THR A 15 21.38 -8.29 20.51
N ARG A 16 22.01 -9.47 20.43
CA ARG A 16 21.29 -10.74 20.43
C ARG A 16 20.53 -10.96 21.74
N ILE A 17 21.13 -10.72 22.91
CA ILE A 17 20.45 -10.89 24.20
C ILE A 17 19.18 -10.04 24.26
N ILE A 18 19.28 -8.77 23.84
CA ILE A 18 18.13 -7.88 23.81
C ILE A 18 17.08 -8.41 22.81
N ALA A 19 17.47 -8.78 21.61
CA ALA A 19 16.54 -9.24 20.59
C ALA A 19 15.87 -10.59 20.94
N ASP A 20 16.61 -11.52 21.54
CA ASP A 20 16.11 -12.83 22.01
C ASP A 20 15.01 -12.62 23.06
N SER A 21 15.12 -11.58 23.92
CA SER A 21 14.08 -11.24 24.89
C SER A 21 12.74 -10.80 24.27
N TYR A 22 12.75 -10.33 23.01
CA TYR A 22 11.54 -9.94 22.27
C TYR A 22 11.04 -11.04 21.34
N ILE A 23 11.94 -11.78 20.67
CA ILE A 23 11.53 -12.78 19.67
C ILE A 23 10.73 -13.91 20.31
N GLU A 24 11.02 -14.29 21.55
CA GLU A 24 10.23 -15.29 22.29
C GLU A 24 8.77 -14.84 22.45
N GLY A 25 8.56 -13.55 22.76
CA GLY A 25 7.23 -12.96 22.84
C GLY A 25 6.53 -12.91 21.49
N ILE A 26 7.24 -12.54 20.42
CA ILE A 26 6.71 -12.51 19.05
C ILE A 26 6.30 -13.92 18.61
N ASN A 27 7.17 -14.91 18.78
CA ASN A 27 6.90 -16.32 18.49
C ASN A 27 5.67 -16.81 19.23
N LYS A 28 5.51 -16.46 20.51
CA LYS A 28 4.34 -16.83 21.29
C LYS A 28 3.05 -16.15 20.83
N ILE A 29 3.10 -14.84 20.53
CA ILE A 29 1.91 -14.06 20.15
C ILE A 29 1.41 -14.47 18.76
N PHE A 30 2.32 -14.66 17.81
CA PHE A 30 1.98 -14.96 16.42
C PHE A 30 2.08 -16.43 16.06
N ASP A 31 2.37 -17.28 17.05
CA ASP A 31 2.57 -18.73 16.89
C ASP A 31 3.61 -19.03 15.78
N THR A 32 4.75 -18.34 15.83
CA THR A 32 5.88 -18.54 14.90
C THR A 32 7.04 -19.26 15.59
N ASP A 33 7.97 -19.81 14.79
CA ASP A 33 9.21 -20.46 15.28
C ASP A 33 10.45 -19.80 14.66
N ALA A 34 10.52 -18.46 14.74
CA ALA A 34 11.65 -17.72 14.23
C ALA A 34 12.89 -17.98 15.09
N LYS A 35 14.00 -18.34 14.44
CA LYS A 35 15.28 -18.72 15.05
C LYS A 35 16.35 -17.72 14.69
N PHE A 36 17.24 -17.47 15.64
CA PHE A 36 18.34 -16.55 15.44
C PHE A 36 19.21 -17.01 14.26
N PHE A 37 19.50 -16.07 13.35
CA PHE A 37 20.36 -16.30 12.20
C PHE A 37 21.69 -15.57 12.38
N GLN A 38 21.67 -14.25 12.52
CA GLN A 38 22.89 -13.45 12.70
C GLN A 38 22.63 -12.09 13.32
N VAL A 39 23.69 -11.43 13.80
CA VAL A 39 23.68 -9.98 14.04
C VAL A 39 24.36 -9.27 12.88
N PHE A 40 23.65 -8.34 12.27
CA PHE A 40 24.09 -7.55 11.14
C PHE A 40 24.31 -6.09 11.57
N ILE A 41 25.52 -5.57 11.36
CA ILE A 41 25.88 -4.18 11.68
C ILE A 41 25.74 -3.35 10.41
N GLN A 42 24.74 -2.48 10.36
CA GLN A 42 24.48 -1.62 9.23
C GLN A 42 25.34 -0.36 9.35
N THR A 43 26.42 -0.31 8.57
CA THR A 43 27.25 0.89 8.44
C THR A 43 26.63 1.91 7.49
N GLU A 44 25.84 1.45 6.52
CA GLU A 44 25.20 2.24 5.46
C GLU A 44 23.70 1.92 5.33
N ASP A 45 22.96 2.69 4.51
CA ASP A 45 21.49 2.66 4.41
C ASP A 45 20.92 1.54 3.51
N GLU A 46 21.75 0.53 3.20
CA GLU A 46 21.45 -0.51 2.20
C GLU A 46 20.22 -1.36 2.58
N MET A 47 20.01 -1.63 3.89
CA MET A 47 18.89 -2.46 4.32
C MET A 47 17.53 -1.74 4.20
N ASN A 48 17.49 -0.42 4.38
CA ASN A 48 16.28 0.38 4.12
C ASN A 48 15.85 0.25 2.65
N GLN A 49 16.82 0.30 1.72
CA GLN A 49 16.55 0.13 0.29
C GLN A 49 16.08 -1.30 -0.04
N ALA A 50 16.73 -2.31 0.55
CA ALA A 50 16.41 -3.72 0.31
C ALA A 50 15.03 -4.12 0.87
N LEU A 51 14.68 -3.69 2.08
CA LEU A 51 13.42 -4.04 2.74
C LEU A 51 12.26 -3.09 2.38
N LYS A 52 12.52 -2.04 1.59
CA LYS A 52 11.55 -0.97 1.24
C LYS A 52 10.82 -0.43 2.49
N THR A 53 11.52 -0.32 3.61
CA THR A 53 11.00 0.21 4.87
C THR A 53 11.07 1.74 4.85
N SER A 54 10.19 2.42 5.59
CA SER A 54 10.03 3.88 5.57
C SER A 54 11.19 4.69 6.19
N GLY A 55 12.39 4.12 6.30
CA GLY A 55 13.59 4.82 6.79
C GLY A 55 13.66 5.03 8.31
N ILE A 56 12.54 4.95 9.02
CA ILE A 56 12.45 5.27 10.46
C ILE A 56 13.05 4.15 11.34
N VAL A 57 13.13 2.91 10.82
CA VAL A 57 13.47 1.71 11.61
C VAL A 57 14.84 1.13 11.25
N SER A 58 15.41 1.41 10.07
CA SER A 58 16.64 0.76 9.57
C SER A 58 17.65 1.72 8.90
N GLY A 59 17.82 2.93 9.45
CA GLY A 59 18.85 3.90 9.01
C GLY A 59 20.31 3.50 9.33
N SER A 60 21.25 4.29 8.82
CA SER A 60 22.70 4.09 9.07
C SER A 60 23.05 4.01 10.57
N ARG A 61 24.05 3.17 10.91
CA ARG A 61 24.54 2.92 12.29
C ARG A 61 23.56 2.15 13.18
N ILE A 62 22.70 1.33 12.58
CA ILE A 62 21.83 0.41 13.31
C ILE A 62 22.48 -0.98 13.36
N ILE A 63 22.31 -1.66 14.48
CA ILE A 63 22.72 -3.06 14.64
C ILE A 63 21.44 -3.87 14.77
N SER A 64 21.26 -4.82 13.85
CA SER A 64 20.04 -5.61 13.71
C SER A 64 20.32 -7.06 14.06
N ALA A 65 19.48 -7.66 14.91
CA ALA A 65 19.41 -9.10 15.03
C ALA A 65 18.44 -9.64 13.96
N VAL A 66 18.90 -10.62 13.18
CA VAL A 66 18.13 -11.23 12.11
C VAL A 66 17.68 -12.61 12.56
N TYR A 67 16.38 -12.86 12.43
CA TYR A 67 15.75 -14.14 12.71
C TYR A 67 15.12 -14.67 11.43
N THR A 68 15.13 -15.99 11.27
CA THR A 68 14.55 -16.67 10.11
C THR A 68 13.61 -17.77 10.56
N MET A 69 12.59 -18.05 9.76
CA MET A 69 11.65 -19.15 9.96
C MET A 69 11.38 -19.82 8.61
N PRO A 70 10.89 -21.07 8.58
CA PRO A 70 10.40 -21.68 7.36
C PRO A 70 9.36 -20.79 6.68
N MET A 71 9.43 -20.71 5.35
CA MET A 71 8.46 -19.94 4.58
C MET A 71 7.08 -20.61 4.69
N GLU A 72 6.05 -19.82 4.96
CA GLU A 72 4.65 -20.24 4.97
C GLU A 72 3.91 -19.57 3.80
N ASP A 73 2.85 -20.21 3.31
CA ASP A 73 2.02 -19.66 2.25
C ASP A 73 1.33 -18.36 2.70
N THR A 74 1.28 -17.34 1.82
CA THR A 74 0.76 -16.01 2.13
C THR A 74 -0.69 -16.03 2.60
N ASP A 75 -1.54 -16.90 2.02
CA ASP A 75 -2.94 -17.04 2.42
C ASP A 75 -3.09 -17.68 3.81
N SER A 76 -2.29 -18.71 4.11
CA SER A 76 -2.22 -19.35 5.42
C SER A 76 -1.81 -18.35 6.50
N MET A 77 -0.69 -17.65 6.28
CA MET A 77 -0.22 -16.62 7.22
C MET A 77 -1.24 -15.49 7.36
N TYR A 78 -1.86 -15.04 6.27
CA TYR A 78 -2.86 -13.95 6.32
C TYR A 78 -4.08 -14.38 7.15
N ALA A 79 -4.58 -15.60 6.94
CA ALA A 79 -5.69 -16.15 7.70
C ALA A 79 -5.36 -16.31 9.18
N LYS A 80 -4.17 -16.83 9.50
CA LYS A 80 -3.67 -17.02 10.86
C LYS A 80 -3.53 -15.68 11.59
N ILE A 81 -2.75 -14.76 11.05
CA ILE A 81 -2.46 -13.46 11.66
C ILE A 81 -3.73 -12.59 11.75
N SER A 82 -4.57 -12.57 10.71
CA SER A 82 -5.84 -11.86 10.78
C SER A 82 -6.78 -12.44 11.84
N SER A 83 -6.78 -13.76 12.06
CA SER A 83 -7.62 -14.37 13.10
C SER A 83 -7.23 -13.99 14.53
N MET A 84 -5.94 -13.71 14.74
CA MET A 84 -5.41 -13.24 16.02
C MET A 84 -5.66 -11.76 16.25
N LEU A 85 -5.59 -10.95 15.18
CA LEU A 85 -5.64 -9.49 15.27
C LEU A 85 -7.04 -8.89 15.07
N LEU A 86 -7.88 -9.54 14.26
CA LEU A 86 -9.17 -9.01 13.83
C LEU A 86 -10.32 -9.78 14.49
N SER A 87 -11.32 -9.04 14.98
CA SER A 87 -12.54 -9.63 15.52
C SER A 87 -13.26 -10.45 14.45
N LYS A 88 -14.02 -11.46 14.89
CA LYS A 88 -14.85 -12.29 14.03
C LYS A 88 -15.80 -11.46 13.15
N SER A 89 -16.39 -10.39 13.70
CA SER A 89 -17.29 -9.49 12.96
C SER A 89 -16.63 -8.74 11.80
N ILE A 90 -15.32 -8.44 11.89
CA ILE A 90 -14.58 -7.83 10.79
C ILE A 90 -14.29 -8.88 9.73
N ARG A 91 -13.83 -10.08 10.14
CA ARG A 91 -13.47 -11.17 9.23
C ARG A 91 -14.66 -11.78 8.49
N GLU A 92 -15.83 -11.77 9.11
CA GLU A 92 -17.08 -12.28 8.51
C GLU A 92 -17.92 -11.16 7.88
N GLY A 93 -17.52 -9.91 8.02
CA GLY A 93 -18.22 -8.75 7.44
C GLY A 93 -17.91 -8.52 5.96
N GLY A 94 -17.14 -9.42 5.33
CA GLY A 94 -16.77 -9.38 3.92
C GLY A 94 -16.13 -8.08 3.44
N GLY A 95 -16.46 -7.67 2.21
CA GLY A 95 -15.95 -6.45 1.58
C GLY A 95 -14.45 -6.54 1.33
N PHE A 96 -13.70 -5.52 1.77
CA PHE A 96 -12.25 -5.50 1.60
C PHE A 96 -11.59 -6.78 2.14
N TYR A 97 -12.03 -7.32 3.30
CA TYR A 97 -11.35 -8.46 3.96
C TYR A 97 -11.31 -9.69 3.05
N ASP A 98 -12.44 -9.97 2.39
CA ASP A 98 -12.54 -11.06 1.43
C ASP A 98 -11.66 -10.81 0.19
N VAL A 99 -11.58 -9.56 -0.27
CA VAL A 99 -10.68 -9.20 -1.38
C VAL A 99 -9.23 -9.45 -1.01
N ALA A 100 -8.78 -9.03 0.17
CA ALA A 100 -7.41 -9.27 0.62
C ALA A 100 -7.13 -10.76 0.87
N LYS A 101 -8.09 -11.50 1.43
CA LYS A 101 -8.00 -12.95 1.61
C LYS A 101 -7.88 -13.69 0.27
N THR A 102 -8.64 -13.27 -0.73
CA THR A 102 -8.59 -13.84 -2.09
C THR A 102 -7.27 -13.47 -2.77
N LEU A 103 -6.83 -12.22 -2.65
CA LEU A 103 -5.54 -11.75 -3.17
C LEU A 103 -4.35 -12.52 -2.56
N ALA A 104 -4.45 -12.91 -1.28
CA ALA A 104 -3.42 -13.65 -0.57
C ALA A 104 -3.18 -15.06 -1.14
N MET A 105 -4.15 -15.61 -1.89
CA MET A 105 -4.02 -16.92 -2.57
C MET A 105 -3.17 -16.85 -3.84
N ASN A 106 -2.81 -15.65 -4.31
CA ASN A 106 -1.91 -15.50 -5.44
C ASN A 106 -0.49 -15.94 -5.04
N GLU A 107 0.15 -16.76 -5.87
CA GLU A 107 1.50 -17.29 -5.62
C GLU A 107 2.58 -16.21 -5.46
N ASN A 108 2.37 -15.03 -6.06
CA ASN A 108 3.26 -13.88 -5.98
C ASN A 108 2.80 -12.87 -4.91
N ALA A 109 1.76 -13.18 -4.13
CA ALA A 109 1.30 -12.33 -3.06
C ALA A 109 2.32 -12.27 -1.92
N LYS A 110 2.47 -11.07 -1.39
CA LYS A 110 3.24 -10.81 -0.18
C LYS A 110 2.30 -10.22 0.85
N MET A 111 2.40 -10.70 2.09
CA MET A 111 1.74 -10.07 3.21
C MET A 111 2.72 -9.35 4.11
N SER A 112 2.24 -8.33 4.80
CA SER A 112 2.96 -7.69 5.89
C SER A 112 2.02 -7.28 7.01
N PHE A 113 2.53 -7.38 8.23
CA PHE A 113 1.91 -6.81 9.41
C PHE A 113 2.86 -5.79 10.02
N SER A 114 2.37 -4.58 10.29
CA SER A 114 3.15 -3.53 10.92
C SER A 114 2.38 -2.87 12.06
N ILE A 115 3.11 -2.48 13.11
CA ILE A 115 2.61 -1.66 14.20
C ILE A 115 3.42 -0.37 14.16
N ILE A 116 2.76 0.72 13.79
CA ILE A 116 3.35 2.05 13.68
C ILE A 116 2.93 2.86 14.91
N PRO A 117 3.84 3.10 15.88
CA PRO A 117 3.53 3.93 17.02
C PRO A 117 3.44 5.41 16.63
N SER A 118 2.54 6.14 17.27
CA SER A 118 2.48 7.60 17.32
C SER A 118 2.36 8.06 18.78
N ASP A 119 2.55 9.35 19.04
CA ASP A 119 2.64 9.93 20.40
C ASP A 119 1.49 9.54 21.34
N SER A 120 0.33 9.15 20.81
CA SER A 120 -0.83 8.75 21.61
C SER A 120 -1.48 7.42 21.20
N LYS A 121 -1.09 6.82 20.06
CA LYS A 121 -1.82 5.69 19.46
C LYS A 121 -0.89 4.73 18.74
N LEU A 122 -1.32 3.47 18.65
CA LEU A 122 -0.70 2.47 17.79
C LEU A 122 -1.55 2.29 16.54
N LEU A 123 -0.95 2.41 15.36
CA LEU A 123 -1.59 2.05 14.09
C LEU A 123 -1.12 0.66 13.69
N SER A 124 -2.01 -0.32 13.79
CA SER A 124 -1.78 -1.67 13.26
C SER A 124 -2.25 -1.74 11.81
N GLN A 125 -1.41 -2.25 10.91
CA GLN A 125 -1.73 -2.43 9.49
C GLN A 125 -1.44 -3.87 9.08
N LEU A 126 -2.45 -4.54 8.53
CA LEU A 126 -2.31 -5.82 7.85
C LEU A 126 -2.52 -5.57 6.35
N ARG A 127 -1.52 -5.93 5.54
CA ARG A 127 -1.49 -5.68 4.09
C ARG A 127 -1.27 -6.98 3.34
N VAL A 128 -1.93 -7.10 2.19
CA VAL A 128 -1.61 -8.06 1.14
C VAL A 128 -1.38 -7.28 -0.14
N SER A 129 -0.34 -7.65 -0.88
CA SER A 129 0.02 -7.02 -2.16
C SER A 129 0.49 -8.06 -3.16
N VAL A 130 0.15 -7.83 -4.43
CA VAL A 130 0.66 -8.59 -5.58
C VAL A 130 1.27 -7.59 -6.54
N ASP A 131 2.49 -7.89 -6.99
CA ASP A 131 3.14 -7.11 -8.05
C ASP A 131 2.59 -7.60 -9.40
N THR A 132 1.71 -6.82 -10.03
CA THR A 132 1.11 -7.19 -11.33
C THR A 132 1.70 -6.32 -12.43
N PRO A 133 2.36 -6.89 -13.45
CA PRO A 133 2.78 -6.12 -14.61
C PRO A 133 1.55 -5.62 -15.37
N LEU A 134 1.54 -4.35 -15.75
CA LEU A 134 0.50 -3.84 -16.65
C LEU A 134 0.68 -4.46 -18.04
N PRO A 135 -0.40 -4.95 -18.67
CA PRO A 135 -0.33 -5.45 -20.03
C PRO A 135 0.06 -4.33 -20.99
N ASP A 136 1.12 -4.57 -21.77
CA ASP A 136 1.58 -3.82 -22.94
C ASP A 136 1.14 -2.35 -23.04
N SER A 137 1.90 -1.45 -22.43
CA SER A 137 1.95 -0.05 -22.83
C SER A 137 2.69 0.05 -24.17
N ASP A 138 2.08 -0.42 -25.26
CA ASP A 138 2.71 -0.38 -26.59
C ASP A 138 3.10 1.08 -26.93
N THR A 139 4.41 1.30 -27.02
CA THR A 139 5.16 2.55 -26.82
C THR A 139 5.13 3.49 -28.02
N THR A 140 4.29 3.21 -29.01
CA THR A 140 4.39 3.78 -30.36
C THR A 140 3.35 4.86 -30.69
N LYS A 141 2.45 5.20 -29.76
CA LYS A 141 1.46 6.29 -29.92
C LYS A 141 1.28 7.02 -28.60
N ALA A 142 0.95 8.31 -28.63
CA ALA A 142 0.46 9.06 -27.47
C ALA A 142 -0.79 8.34 -26.91
N LYS A 143 -0.60 7.38 -26.00
CA LYS A 143 -1.64 6.42 -25.63
C LYS A 143 -2.30 6.79 -24.33
N ILE A 144 -3.57 7.13 -24.47
CA ILE A 144 -4.54 7.11 -23.39
C ILE A 144 -4.61 5.67 -22.86
N SER A 145 -4.09 5.43 -21.65
CA SER A 145 -4.16 4.13 -20.99
C SER A 145 -5.44 4.04 -20.18
N LYS A 146 -6.35 3.15 -20.57
CA LYS A 146 -7.59 2.92 -19.81
C LYS A 146 -7.28 2.04 -18.60
N ILE A 147 -7.63 2.52 -17.41
CA ILE A 147 -7.37 1.84 -16.16
C ILE A 147 -8.70 1.37 -15.58
N ASN A 148 -8.77 0.06 -15.29
CA ASN A 148 -9.82 -0.53 -14.46
C ASN A 148 -9.17 -1.05 -13.17
N PRO A 149 -9.27 -0.31 -12.05
CA PRO A 149 -8.58 -0.69 -10.83
C PRO A 149 -9.02 -2.03 -10.22
N LEU A 150 -10.26 -2.47 -10.46
CA LEU A 150 -10.76 -3.72 -9.87
C LEU A 150 -10.26 -4.98 -10.58
N GLU A 151 -9.82 -4.86 -11.84
CA GLU A 151 -9.20 -5.98 -12.59
C GLU A 151 -7.96 -6.52 -11.88
N PHE A 152 -7.17 -5.66 -11.22
CA PHE A 152 -6.00 -6.09 -10.43
C PHE A 152 -6.35 -6.97 -9.22
N PHE A 153 -7.62 -6.97 -8.80
CA PHE A 153 -8.12 -7.82 -7.74
C PHE A 153 -9.00 -8.97 -8.27
N ASN A 154 -9.19 -9.05 -9.60
CA ASN A 154 -10.09 -10.00 -10.26
C ASN A 154 -11.53 -9.96 -9.71
N ILE A 155 -12.05 -8.75 -9.50
CA ILE A 155 -13.42 -8.51 -9.04
C ILE A 155 -14.11 -7.46 -9.92
N GLU A 156 -15.44 -7.52 -10.02
CA GLU A 156 -16.24 -6.50 -10.71
C GLU A 156 -16.86 -5.47 -9.75
N ASN A 157 -17.02 -5.86 -8.48
CA ASN A 157 -17.68 -5.07 -7.45
C ASN A 157 -16.89 -5.14 -6.15
N LEU A 158 -16.76 -3.99 -5.48
CA LEU A 158 -16.19 -3.89 -4.15
C LEU A 158 -17.26 -3.40 -3.18
N ASN A 159 -17.57 -4.23 -2.19
CA ASN A 159 -18.54 -3.90 -1.15
C ASN A 159 -17.85 -3.31 0.08
N ARG A 160 -18.53 -2.38 0.74
CA ARG A 160 -18.24 -1.98 2.12
C ARG A 160 -18.42 -3.19 3.02
N SER A 161 -17.59 -3.28 4.06
CA SER A 161 -17.75 -4.32 5.07
C SER A 161 -19.04 -4.10 5.88
N ASP A 162 -19.79 -5.17 6.11
CA ASP A 162 -20.98 -5.19 6.95
C ASP A 162 -20.69 -4.83 8.41
N TYR A 163 -19.42 -4.89 8.84
CA TYR A 163 -18.98 -4.36 10.13
C TYR A 163 -19.37 -2.88 10.31
N PHE A 164 -19.50 -2.14 9.22
CA PHE A 164 -19.90 -0.73 9.21
C PHE A 164 -21.38 -0.52 8.86
N ALA A 165 -22.21 -1.57 8.77
CA ALA A 165 -23.61 -1.47 8.36
C ALA A 165 -24.51 -0.72 9.36
N SER A 166 -24.12 -0.63 10.65
CA SER A 166 -24.93 0.03 11.68
C SER A 166 -24.95 1.56 11.61
N GLY A 167 -24.24 2.17 10.66
CA GLY A 167 -24.18 3.63 10.51
C GLY A 167 -23.50 4.06 9.22
N ASN A 168 -23.51 5.36 8.93
CA ASN A 168 -22.80 5.89 7.79
C ASN A 168 -21.36 6.26 8.17
N TYR A 169 -20.40 5.48 7.69
CA TYR A 169 -18.98 5.68 7.94
C TYR A 169 -18.19 5.86 6.63
N PRO A 170 -18.36 6.99 5.94
CA PRO A 170 -17.84 7.18 4.58
C PRO A 170 -16.30 7.07 4.49
N LEU A 171 -15.60 7.38 5.59
CA LEU A 171 -14.14 7.32 5.68
C LEU A 171 -13.60 5.94 6.10
N ASN A 172 -14.48 5.00 6.46
CA ASN A 172 -14.08 3.64 6.84
C ASN A 172 -14.06 2.69 5.63
N SER A 173 -14.27 3.22 4.42
CA SER A 173 -14.22 2.48 3.15
C SER A 173 -13.62 3.39 2.09
N ILE A 174 -12.29 3.36 2.01
CA ILE A 174 -11.50 4.14 1.05
C ILE A 174 -10.80 3.16 0.14
N PHE A 175 -11.01 3.33 -1.16
CA PHE A 175 -10.22 2.63 -2.17
C PHE A 175 -9.15 3.60 -2.69
N GLN A 176 -7.88 3.22 -2.58
CA GLN A 176 -6.77 4.09 -2.96
C GLN A 176 -5.93 3.42 -4.03
N ILE A 177 -5.50 4.23 -4.99
CA ILE A 177 -4.51 3.87 -5.99
C ILE A 177 -3.34 4.88 -5.95
N VAL A 178 -2.16 4.39 -6.29
CA VAL A 178 -0.97 5.21 -6.54
C VAL A 178 -0.46 4.84 -7.92
N ILE A 179 -0.37 5.84 -8.78
CA ILE A 179 0.15 5.72 -10.14
C ILE A 179 1.56 6.27 -10.12
N LEU A 180 2.50 5.46 -10.58
CA LEU A 180 3.90 5.84 -10.78
C LEU A 180 4.22 5.68 -12.26
N SER A 181 4.69 6.76 -12.87
CA SER A 181 5.02 6.83 -14.30
C SER A 181 6.43 7.40 -14.48
N ASN A 182 7.16 6.87 -15.46
CA ASN A 182 8.47 7.39 -15.82
C ASN A 182 8.37 8.80 -16.43
N GLU A 183 7.24 9.11 -17.08
CA GLU A 183 6.96 10.40 -17.70
C GLU A 183 5.72 11.05 -17.08
N ASN A 184 5.59 12.37 -17.22
CA ASN A 184 4.40 13.09 -16.76
C ASN A 184 3.16 12.57 -17.49
N THR A 185 2.13 12.23 -16.72
CA THR A 185 0.81 11.88 -17.23
C THR A 185 -0.26 12.68 -16.50
N ASN A 186 -1.51 12.61 -16.96
CA ASN A 186 -2.64 13.26 -16.32
C ASN A 186 -3.82 12.29 -16.27
N VAL A 187 -4.67 12.45 -15.26
CA VAL A 187 -5.94 11.70 -15.21
C VAL A 187 -6.94 12.33 -16.17
N SER A 188 -7.63 11.49 -16.94
CA SER A 188 -8.66 11.88 -17.91
C SER A 188 -9.81 10.86 -17.92
N ASP A 189 -10.91 11.18 -18.61
CA ASP A 189 -12.05 10.28 -18.83
C ASP A 189 -12.59 9.54 -17.59
N VAL A 190 -12.55 10.18 -16.41
CA VAL A 190 -13.02 9.59 -15.15
C VAL A 190 -14.52 9.30 -15.28
N LYS A 191 -14.89 8.02 -15.13
CA LYS A 191 -16.30 7.59 -15.23
C LYS A 191 -17.10 7.88 -13.96
N GLY A 192 -16.46 7.76 -12.80
CA GLY A 192 -17.04 8.13 -11.52
C GLY A 192 -17.12 9.64 -11.31
N HIS A 193 -17.89 10.07 -10.31
CA HIS A 193 -17.93 11.46 -9.87
C HIS A 193 -16.56 11.89 -9.33
N ILE A 194 -16.12 13.12 -9.61
CA ILE A 194 -14.96 13.74 -8.97
C ILE A 194 -15.46 14.62 -7.83
N ILE A 195 -15.05 14.33 -6.61
CA ILE A 195 -15.47 15.09 -5.42
C ILE A 195 -14.71 16.42 -5.40
N PRO A 196 -15.41 17.57 -5.31
CA PRO A 196 -14.77 18.86 -5.13
C PRO A 196 -13.92 18.89 -3.86
N THR A 197 -12.75 19.52 -3.95
CA THR A 197 -11.81 19.64 -2.84
C THR A 197 -11.52 21.09 -2.50
N GLN A 198 -11.16 21.35 -1.23
CA GLN A 198 -10.66 22.62 -0.75
C GLN A 198 -9.30 22.43 -0.06
N MET A 199 -8.47 23.46 -0.05
CA MET A 199 -7.23 23.48 0.73
C MET A 199 -7.53 23.90 2.16
N ILE A 200 -7.09 23.10 3.13
CA ILE A 200 -7.13 23.42 4.57
C ILE A 200 -5.76 23.08 5.13
N ASP A 201 -5.03 24.06 5.68
CA ASP A 201 -3.69 23.87 6.24
C ASP A 201 -2.74 23.13 5.29
N ASP A 202 -2.69 23.55 4.02
CA ASP A 202 -1.92 22.93 2.93
C ASP A 202 -2.30 21.48 2.58
N ILE A 203 -3.42 20.97 3.12
CA ILE A 203 -3.96 19.65 2.82
C ILE A 203 -5.20 19.79 1.93
N LYS A 204 -5.21 19.05 0.81
CA LYS A 204 -6.36 18.96 -0.07
C LYS A 204 -7.42 18.02 0.53
N MET A 205 -8.54 18.59 0.94
CA MET A 205 -9.62 17.91 1.65
C MET A 205 -10.90 17.90 0.81
N PRO A 206 -11.70 16.82 0.84
CA PRO A 206 -13.01 16.79 0.19
C PRO A 206 -13.96 17.79 0.87
N ILE A 207 -14.74 18.54 0.08
CA ILE A 207 -15.78 19.44 0.61
C ILE A 207 -16.96 18.63 1.16
N GLU A 208 -17.26 17.47 0.54
CA GLU A 208 -18.37 16.60 0.91
C GLU A 208 -17.92 15.14 0.96
N PHE A 209 -18.14 14.47 2.10
CA PHE A 209 -17.74 13.08 2.33
C PHE A 209 -18.89 12.08 2.16
N THR A 210 -20.14 12.56 2.04
CA THR A 210 -21.35 11.73 1.93
C THR A 210 -21.58 11.23 0.50
N LYS A 211 -21.02 11.90 -0.50
CA LYS A 211 -21.08 11.46 -1.90
C LYS A 211 -19.92 10.53 -2.23
N LYS A 212 -20.21 9.52 -3.05
CA LYS A 212 -19.16 8.67 -3.61
C LYS A 212 -18.43 9.35 -4.75
N GLY A 213 -17.14 9.09 -4.90
CA GLY A 213 -16.36 9.64 -5.99
C GLY A 213 -14.86 9.66 -5.75
N TRP A 214 -14.13 10.03 -6.81
CA TRP A 214 -12.70 10.15 -6.87
C TRP A 214 -12.19 11.50 -6.38
N ILE A 215 -10.99 11.45 -5.82
CA ILE A 215 -10.13 12.60 -5.55
C ILE A 215 -8.75 12.24 -6.06
N PHE A 216 -8.24 13.03 -7.01
CA PHE A 216 -6.90 12.89 -7.54
C PHE A 216 -6.00 14.01 -7.03
N ASP A 217 -4.85 13.64 -6.50
CA ASP A 217 -3.87 14.59 -5.98
C ASP A 217 -2.42 14.08 -6.13
N PRO A 218 -1.57 14.79 -6.92
CA PRO A 218 -1.95 15.80 -7.90
C PRO A 218 -2.82 15.20 -9.03
N GLN A 219 -3.42 16.03 -9.90
CA GLN A 219 -4.18 15.54 -11.06
C GLN A 219 -3.30 15.12 -12.24
N GLU A 220 -2.02 15.54 -12.22
CA GLU A 220 -1.01 15.27 -13.23
C GLU A 220 0.38 15.17 -12.60
N GLY A 221 1.32 14.54 -13.30
CA GLY A 221 2.71 14.36 -12.90
C GLY A 221 3.18 12.92 -13.07
N GLN A 222 4.39 12.63 -12.59
CA GLN A 222 4.96 11.28 -12.54
C GLN A 222 4.37 10.42 -11.41
N GLN A 223 3.88 11.06 -10.34
CA GLN A 223 3.21 10.38 -9.23
C GLN A 223 1.83 11.00 -9.01
N ILE A 224 0.79 10.19 -9.14
CA ILE A 224 -0.60 10.59 -8.94
C ILE A 224 -1.23 9.66 -7.90
N GLN A 225 -1.92 10.22 -6.92
CA GLN A 225 -2.71 9.44 -5.97
C GLN A 225 -4.19 9.63 -6.25
N GLY A 226 -4.92 8.53 -6.41
CA GLY A 226 -6.37 8.51 -6.52
C GLY A 226 -6.99 7.92 -5.26
N LYS A 227 -7.94 8.61 -4.65
CA LYS A 227 -8.74 8.10 -3.51
C LYS A 227 -10.20 8.12 -3.91
N TYR A 228 -10.85 6.96 -3.87
CA TYR A 228 -12.27 6.82 -4.04
C TYR A 228 -12.95 6.65 -2.68
N ILE A 229 -13.90 7.54 -2.40
CA ILE A 229 -14.71 7.53 -1.19
C ILE A 229 -16.06 6.89 -1.55
N PHE A 230 -16.58 6.02 -0.68
CA PHE A 230 -17.86 5.33 -0.90
C PHE A 230 -19.08 6.21 -0.54
N GLY A 231 -18.88 7.26 0.25
CA GLY A 231 -19.98 8.11 0.71
C GLY A 231 -21.03 7.32 1.47
N GLU A 232 -22.30 7.50 1.10
CA GLU A 232 -23.44 6.70 1.59
C GLU A 232 -23.61 5.35 0.90
N SER A 233 -22.91 5.10 -0.21
CA SER A 233 -23.03 3.84 -0.94
C SER A 233 -22.36 2.69 -0.19
N THR A 234 -22.98 1.51 -0.27
CA THR A 234 -22.45 0.27 0.32
C THR A 234 -21.61 -0.53 -0.66
N SER A 235 -21.59 -0.16 -1.95
CA SER A 235 -20.80 -0.82 -2.98
C SER A 235 -20.36 0.16 -4.07
N VAL A 236 -19.32 -0.24 -4.81
CA VAL A 236 -18.88 0.39 -6.05
C VAL A 236 -18.57 -0.70 -7.07
N ASN A 237 -18.94 -0.46 -8.32
CA ASN A 237 -18.62 -1.36 -9.43
C ASN A 237 -17.42 -0.83 -10.25
N GLU A 238 -16.82 -1.71 -11.05
CA GLU A 238 -15.66 -1.40 -11.87
C GLU A 238 -15.89 -0.21 -12.82
N ASN A 239 -17.09 -0.04 -13.38
CA ASN A 239 -17.37 1.05 -14.32
C ASN A 239 -17.28 2.41 -13.65
N GLU A 240 -17.58 2.52 -12.36
CA GLU A 240 -17.45 3.75 -11.58
C GLU A 240 -15.99 4.08 -11.24
N LEU A 241 -15.12 3.06 -11.19
CA LEU A 241 -13.70 3.23 -10.89
C LEU A 241 -12.83 3.42 -12.13
N LYS A 242 -13.36 3.23 -13.33
CA LYS A 242 -12.62 3.41 -14.58
C LYS A 242 -12.24 4.87 -14.83
N PHE A 243 -11.00 5.08 -15.25
CA PHE A 243 -10.47 6.36 -15.73
C PHE A 243 -9.38 6.08 -16.79
N SER A 244 -8.87 7.15 -17.40
CA SER A 244 -7.78 7.10 -18.35
C SER A 244 -6.55 7.86 -17.83
N LEU A 245 -5.38 7.47 -18.30
CA LEU A 245 -4.13 8.21 -18.12
C LEU A 245 -3.63 8.74 -19.47
N GLY A 246 -3.30 10.02 -19.53
CA GLY A 246 -2.90 10.74 -20.74
C GLY A 246 -4.06 11.46 -21.44
N GLY A 247 -3.74 12.43 -22.31
CA GLY A 247 -4.73 13.23 -23.03
C GLY A 247 -4.20 14.62 -23.46
N SER A 248 -4.99 15.36 -24.23
CA SER A 248 -4.60 16.58 -24.96
C SER A 248 -4.37 17.85 -24.12
N ASN A 249 -4.24 17.75 -22.79
CA ASN A 249 -3.94 18.91 -21.93
C ASN A 249 -2.44 19.11 -21.68
N ILE A 250 -1.59 18.22 -22.19
CA ILE A 250 -0.17 18.52 -22.28
C ILE A 250 -0.04 19.55 -23.42
N GLN A 251 0.13 20.83 -23.08
CA GLN A 251 0.77 21.78 -23.99
C GLN A 251 2.16 21.20 -24.29
N SER A 252 2.24 20.42 -25.36
CA SER A 252 3.47 20.12 -26.05
C SER A 252 4.05 21.47 -26.46
N LYS A 253 5.00 21.98 -25.67
CA LYS A 253 5.95 22.94 -26.24
C LYS A 253 6.64 22.17 -27.36
N GLU A 254 6.30 22.52 -28.60
CA GLU A 254 7.07 22.14 -29.78
C GLU A 254 8.54 22.45 -29.47
N ILE A 255 9.31 21.39 -29.27
CA ILE A 255 10.73 21.46 -29.50
C ILE A 255 10.86 21.01 -30.95
N GLU A 256 11.09 21.95 -31.86
CA GLU A 256 11.60 21.64 -33.19
C GLU A 256 12.89 20.84 -32.99
N LEU A 257 12.83 19.54 -33.23
CA LEU A 257 14.00 18.70 -33.39
C LEU A 257 13.90 18.00 -34.73
N ASP A 258 14.94 18.25 -35.49
CA ASP A 258 15.24 17.82 -36.84
C ASP A 258 15.09 16.30 -37.03
N GLU A 259 14.88 15.92 -38.29
CA GLU A 259 14.44 14.60 -38.75
C GLU A 259 15.21 13.43 -38.10
N SER A 260 14.47 12.35 -37.78
CA SER A 260 14.94 10.99 -37.41
C SER A 260 15.28 10.68 -35.93
N ILE A 261 14.33 10.84 -35.00
CA ILE A 261 14.37 10.12 -33.72
C ILE A 261 13.01 9.46 -33.45
N VAL A 262 12.96 8.13 -33.53
CA VAL A 262 11.87 7.34 -32.97
C VAL A 262 11.95 7.48 -31.46
N VAL A 263 11.06 8.28 -30.88
CA VAL A 263 10.94 8.44 -29.43
C VAL A 263 10.26 7.19 -28.87
N VAL A 264 11.05 6.31 -28.25
CA VAL A 264 10.55 5.16 -27.50
C VAL A 264 10.29 5.62 -26.07
N ILE A 265 9.04 5.92 -25.76
CA ILE A 265 8.57 6.22 -24.41
C ILE A 265 8.46 4.90 -23.65
N ILE A 266 9.43 4.61 -22.77
CA ILE A 266 9.39 3.44 -21.90
C ILE A 266 8.61 3.82 -20.64
N ILE A 267 7.34 3.43 -20.56
CA ILE A 267 6.53 3.58 -19.34
C ILE A 267 6.59 2.27 -18.55
N ALA A 268 7.47 2.20 -17.57
CA ALA A 268 7.40 1.16 -16.55
C ALA A 268 6.47 1.65 -15.45
N ILE A 269 5.20 1.22 -15.48
CA ILE A 269 4.26 1.50 -14.38
C ILE A 269 4.32 0.31 -13.41
N ILE A 270 4.85 0.55 -12.22
CA ILE A 270 4.76 -0.39 -11.10
C ILE A 270 3.45 -0.07 -10.37
N SER A 271 2.38 -0.77 -10.75
CA SER A 271 1.13 -0.72 -10.00
C SER A 271 1.25 -1.62 -8.77
N ILE A 272 1.44 -1.01 -7.60
CA ILE A 272 1.32 -1.74 -6.33
C ILE A 272 -0.17 -1.85 -6.01
N GLY A 273 -0.78 -2.98 -6.31
CA GLY A 273 -2.10 -3.32 -5.79
C GLY A 273 -1.98 -3.57 -4.28
N ALA A 274 -2.45 -2.63 -3.45
CA ALA A 274 -2.46 -2.78 -2.00
C ALA A 274 -3.88 -2.63 -1.45
N ALA A 275 -4.46 -3.70 -0.92
CA ALA A 275 -5.65 -3.61 -0.08
C ALA A 275 -5.21 -3.21 1.34
N ILE A 276 -5.50 -1.96 1.73
CA ILE A 276 -5.13 -1.42 3.05
C ILE A 276 -6.40 -1.27 3.90
N PHE A 277 -6.36 -1.87 5.09
CA PHE A 277 -7.41 -1.71 6.09
C PHE A 277 -6.89 -0.84 7.21
N TYR A 278 -7.65 0.19 7.53
CA TYR A 278 -7.42 0.97 8.74
C TYR A 278 -8.27 0.40 9.87
N LEU A 279 -7.61 -0.11 10.92
CA LEU A 279 -8.26 -0.65 12.13
C LEU A 279 -8.94 0.42 13.01
N LYS A 280 -9.13 1.63 12.50
CA LYS A 280 -9.74 2.73 13.24
C LYS A 280 -11.15 2.99 12.72
N GLY A 281 -12.09 2.17 13.18
CA GLY A 281 -13.48 2.59 13.18
C GLY A 281 -13.62 3.78 14.11
N TYR A 282 -13.96 4.97 13.59
CA TYR A 282 -14.59 5.99 14.42
C TYR A 282 -15.99 5.48 14.79
N LYS A 283 -16.07 4.62 15.81
CA LYS A 283 -17.30 4.54 16.61
C LYS A 283 -17.24 5.69 17.60
N LYS A 284 -18.22 6.58 17.51
CA LYS A 284 -18.61 7.42 18.65
C LYS A 284 -19.09 6.51 19.77
#